data_AF-A0A958TMC4-F1
#
_entry.id   AF-A0A958TMC4-F1
#
_cell.length_a   1.000
_cell.length_b   1.000
_cell.length_c   1.000
_cell.angle_alpha   90.00
_cell.angle_beta   90.00
_cell.angle_gamma   90.00
#
_symmetry.space_group_name_H-M   'P 1'
#
loop_
_entity.id
_entity.type
_entity.pdbx_description
1 polymer ?
#
loop_
_entity_poly.entity_id
_entity_poly.type
_entity_poly.pdbx_seq_one_letter_code
_entity_poly.pdbx_strand_id
1 'polypeptide(L)'
;RQDTTTFVDIDIIKSTDKITTNLLPVSFIQMNAVTKNSLGRTIRAALFAEDNTLLSDQFKYAFDSEDENQRQREVKHRFQLTALASGKYKNQRVKLVLEEPMERSNKWKVYKEYYYTLNISFTTDFDGF
;
A
#
# COMPACT_ATOMS: atom_id res chain seq x y z
N ARG A 1 -13.29 -31.47 -13.03
CA ARG A 1 -12.75 -30.99 -11.74
C ARG A 1 -12.56 -29.49 -11.90
N GLN A 2 -13.34 -28.69 -11.17
CA GLN A 2 -13.09 -27.25 -11.06
C GLN A 2 -12.20 -27.11 -9.84
N ASP A 3 -10.90 -27.18 -10.05
CA ASP A 3 -9.92 -26.77 -9.05
C ASP A 3 -9.99 -25.23 -9.01
N THR A 4 -11.01 -24.70 -8.33
CA THR A 4 -11.21 -23.27 -8.14
C THR A 4 -10.24 -22.78 -7.08
N THR A 5 -8.95 -22.81 -7.42
CA THR A 5 -7.90 -22.28 -6.56
C THR A 5 -8.00 -20.76 -6.59
N THR A 6 -8.44 -20.17 -5.49
CA THR A 6 -8.57 -18.71 -5.37
C THR A 6 -7.31 -18.13 -4.76
N PHE A 7 -7.06 -16.85 -5.00
CA PHE A 7 -5.97 -16.17 -4.31
C PHE A 7 -6.41 -15.69 -2.93
N VAL A 8 -5.46 -15.58 -2.01
CA VAL A 8 -5.70 -14.94 -0.72
C VAL A 8 -6.12 -13.47 -0.90
N ASP A 9 -7.03 -13.01 -0.04
CA ASP A 9 -7.50 -11.61 -0.05
C ASP A 9 -6.60 -10.78 0.87
N ILE A 10 -6.15 -9.63 0.37
CA ILE A 10 -5.24 -8.74 1.08
C ILE A 10 -5.99 -7.46 1.42
N ASP A 11 -5.93 -7.06 2.68
CA ASP A 11 -6.48 -5.78 3.12
C ASP A 11 -5.40 -4.94 3.82
N ILE A 12 -5.73 -3.69 4.13
CA ILE A 12 -4.82 -2.82 4.87
C ILE A 12 -5.52 -2.27 6.11
N ILE A 13 -4.73 -2.13 7.16
CA ILE A 13 -5.12 -1.44 8.38
C ILE A 13 -4.48 -0.06 8.31
N LYS A 14 -5.32 0.94 8.06
CA LYS A 14 -4.92 2.35 8.12
C LYS A 14 -5.02 2.85 9.55
N SER A 15 -3.95 3.44 10.07
CA SER A 15 -4.00 4.13 11.37
C SER A 15 -4.57 5.55 11.25
N THR A 16 -4.48 6.16 10.06
CA THR A 16 -4.91 7.53 9.78
C THR A 16 -5.18 7.68 8.29
N ASP A 17 -6.19 8.46 7.91
CA ASP A 17 -6.41 8.86 6.51
C ASP A 17 -5.62 10.12 6.13
N LYS A 18 -4.85 10.70 7.06
CA LYS A 18 -4.00 11.88 6.84
C LYS A 18 -2.53 11.52 6.96
N ILE A 19 -1.74 11.95 5.98
CA ILE A 19 -0.29 11.78 5.96
C ILE A 19 0.36 13.09 6.37
N THR A 20 0.83 13.17 7.61
CA THR A 20 1.39 14.41 8.19
C THR A 20 2.91 14.46 8.15
N THR A 21 3.56 13.32 7.90
CA THR A 21 5.01 13.16 7.87
C THR A 21 5.45 12.56 6.53
N ASN A 22 6.75 12.50 6.29
CA ASN A 22 7.34 11.83 5.12
C ASN A 22 7.29 10.29 5.18
N LEU A 23 6.77 9.71 6.26
CA LEU A 23 6.69 8.27 6.46
C LEU A 23 5.24 7.88 6.75
N LEU A 24 4.62 7.11 5.86
CA LEU A 24 3.28 6.57 6.06
C LEU A 24 3.37 5.09 6.49
N PRO A 25 3.16 4.76 7.78
CA PRO A 25 3.01 3.38 8.20
C PRO A 25 1.66 2.81 7.74
N VAL A 26 1.72 1.72 6.99
CA VAL A 26 0.55 0.94 6.55
C VAL A 26 0.79 -0.51 6.95
N SER A 27 -0.20 -1.13 7.59
CA SER A 27 -0.14 -2.56 7.89
C SER A 27 -0.98 -3.30 6.87
N PHE A 28 -0.39 -4.27 6.18
CA PHE A 28 -1.07 -5.15 5.25
C PHE A 28 -1.43 -6.43 5.97
N ILE A 29 -2.65 -6.92 5.80
CA ILE A 29 -3.12 -8.14 6.46
C ILE A 29 -3.67 -9.12 5.42
N GLN A 30 -3.20 -10.36 5.51
CA GLN A 30 -3.71 -11.46 4.71
C GLN A 30 -4.98 -12.02 5.38
N MET A 31 -6.14 -11.78 4.76
CA MET A 31 -7.44 -12.16 5.31
C MET A 31 -7.56 -13.68 5.45
N ASN A 32 -7.17 -14.41 4.41
CA ASN A 32 -7.22 -15.88 4.35
C ASN A 32 -5.82 -16.47 4.41
N ALA A 33 -5.61 -17.55 5.16
CA ALA A 33 -4.34 -18.29 5.12
C ALA A 33 -4.19 -19.03 3.77
N VAL A 34 -2.96 -19.19 3.30
CA VAL A 34 -2.67 -20.05 2.15
C VAL A 34 -2.98 -21.49 2.54
N THR A 35 -3.72 -22.18 1.69
CA THR A 35 -4.13 -23.57 1.89
C THR A 35 -4.12 -24.31 0.56
N LYS A 36 -4.42 -25.61 0.54
CA LYS A 36 -4.52 -26.38 -0.71
C LYS A 36 -5.47 -25.80 -1.77
N ASN A 37 -6.46 -25.01 -1.34
CA ASN A 37 -7.43 -24.37 -2.23
C ASN A 37 -7.20 -22.85 -2.37
N SER A 38 -6.23 -22.26 -1.66
CA SER A 38 -5.95 -20.83 -1.71
C SER A 38 -4.47 -20.54 -1.89
N LEU A 39 -4.11 -19.90 -3.00
CA LEU A 39 -2.72 -19.56 -3.33
C LEU A 39 -2.33 -18.19 -2.81
N GLY A 40 -1.04 -18.07 -2.47
CA GLY A 40 -0.44 -16.79 -2.15
C GLY A 40 -0.52 -15.80 -3.31
N ARG A 41 -0.56 -14.51 -2.97
CA ARG A 41 -0.65 -13.42 -3.97
C ARG A 41 0.45 -12.41 -3.74
N THR A 42 1.11 -12.01 -4.83
CA THR A 42 2.02 -10.86 -4.77
C THR A 42 1.23 -9.56 -4.93
N ILE A 43 1.41 -8.64 -4.00
CA ILE A 43 0.86 -7.29 -4.09
C ILE A 43 2.01 -6.29 -4.20
N ARG A 44 1.83 -5.32 -5.07
CA ARG A 44 2.63 -4.10 -5.15
C ARG A 44 1.79 -2.94 -4.65
N ALA A 45 2.27 -2.20 -3.68
CA ALA A 45 1.60 -1.03 -3.16
C ALA A 45 2.49 0.21 -3.33
N ALA A 46 1.89 1.32 -3.73
CA ALA A 46 2.57 2.62 -3.83
C ALA A 46 1.57 3.76 -3.75
N LEU A 47 2.02 4.93 -3.30
CA LEU A 47 1.22 6.14 -3.31
C LEU A 47 1.34 6.87 -4.64
N PHE A 48 0.19 7.21 -5.17
CA PHE A 48 0.04 8.01 -6.37
C PHE A 48 -0.77 9.27 -6.07
N ALA A 49 -0.41 10.37 -6.71
CA ALA A 49 -1.27 11.55 -6.76
C ALA A 49 -2.49 11.32 -7.67
N GLU A 50 -3.44 12.25 -7.67
CA GLU A 50 -4.59 12.22 -8.59
C GLU A 50 -4.17 12.21 -10.07
N ASP A 51 -3.00 12.77 -10.39
CA ASP A 51 -2.40 12.77 -11.72
C ASP A 51 -1.62 11.47 -12.06
N ASN A 52 -1.68 10.45 -11.20
CA ASN A 52 -0.90 9.20 -11.28
C ASN A 52 0.62 9.38 -11.13
N THR A 53 1.09 10.50 -10.55
CA THR A 53 2.50 10.67 -10.19
C THR A 53 2.84 9.82 -8.96
N LEU A 54 3.92 9.04 -9.04
CA LEU A 54 4.44 8.28 -7.90
C LEU A 54 4.99 9.23 -6.83
N LEU A 55 4.41 9.17 -5.64
CA LEU A 55 4.76 10.02 -4.50
C LEU A 55 5.51 9.29 -3.39
N SER A 56 5.63 7.96 -3.46
CA SER A 56 6.33 7.14 -2.47
C SER A 56 7.26 6.11 -3.09
N ASP A 57 8.01 5.41 -2.25
CA ASP A 57 8.60 4.13 -2.59
C ASP A 57 7.53 3.06 -2.95
N GLN A 58 8.00 2.01 -3.62
CA GLN A 58 7.25 0.86 -4.07
C GLN A 58 7.41 -0.31 -3.10
N PHE A 59 6.33 -0.66 -2.40
CA PHE A 59 6.30 -1.88 -1.60
C PHE A 59 5.89 -3.06 -2.48
N LYS A 60 6.70 -4.11 -2.56
CA LYS A 60 6.32 -5.37 -3.23
C LYS A 60 6.51 -6.51 -2.24
N TYR A 61 5.43 -7.26 -1.99
CA TYR A 61 5.46 -8.37 -1.05
C TYR A 61 4.60 -9.53 -1.54
N ALA A 62 5.10 -10.74 -1.34
CA ALA A 62 4.37 -11.98 -1.61
C ALA A 62 3.66 -12.41 -0.33
N PHE A 63 2.33 -12.40 -0.36
CA PHE A 63 1.48 -12.86 0.72
C PHE A 63 1.18 -14.34 0.50
N ASP A 64 2.12 -15.19 0.92
CA ASP A 64 2.04 -16.64 0.81
C ASP A 64 2.04 -17.37 2.16
N SER A 65 1.71 -16.66 3.25
CA SER A 65 1.74 -17.24 4.60
C SER A 65 0.60 -18.26 4.80
N GLU A 66 0.99 -19.45 5.26
CA GLU A 66 0.12 -20.56 5.65
C GLU A 66 -0.27 -20.53 7.13
N ASP A 67 0.30 -19.60 7.91
CA ASP A 67 0.04 -19.47 9.34
C ASP A 67 -1.44 -19.20 9.58
N GLU A 68 -2.07 -19.86 10.57
CA GLU A 68 -3.46 -19.57 10.95
C GLU A 68 -3.59 -18.26 11.76
N ASN A 69 -2.49 -17.78 12.34
CA ASN A 69 -2.49 -16.61 13.19
C ASN A 69 -2.43 -15.31 12.38
N GLN A 70 -3.54 -14.57 12.32
CA GLN A 70 -3.64 -13.29 11.62
C GLN A 70 -2.54 -12.28 12.00
N ARG A 71 -2.09 -12.30 13.27
CA ARG A 71 -1.02 -11.41 13.74
C ARG A 71 0.33 -11.70 13.08
N GLN A 72 0.58 -12.95 12.70
CA GLN A 72 1.80 -13.34 11.98
C GLN A 72 1.68 -13.06 10.48
N ARG A 73 0.45 -12.93 9.96
CA ARG A 73 0.16 -12.54 8.57
C ARG A 73 0.02 -11.02 8.38
N GLU A 74 0.35 -10.24 9.40
CA GLU A 74 0.37 -8.78 9.34
C GLU A 74 1.76 -8.29 8.94
N VAL A 75 1.84 -7.58 7.82
CA VAL A 75 3.09 -7.03 7.29
C VAL A 75 3.03 -5.52 7.40
N LYS A 76 3.84 -4.95 8.29
CA LYS A 76 3.95 -3.50 8.45
C LYS A 76 4.98 -2.95 7.49
N HIS A 77 4.56 -2.02 6.64
CA HIS A 77 5.46 -1.30 5.76
C HIS A 77 5.33 0.20 6.00
N ARG A 78 6.46 0.91 5.96
CA ARG A 78 6.50 2.37 6.11
C ARG A 78 6.85 2.96 4.75
N PHE A 79 5.84 3.46 4.06
CA PHE A 79 6.05 4.14 2.79
C PHE A 79 6.82 5.43 3.00
N GLN A 80 7.98 5.53 2.37
CA GLN A 80 8.74 6.77 2.34
C GLN A 80 8.23 7.63 1.21
N LEU A 81 7.68 8.79 1.56
CA LEU A 81 7.25 9.79 0.60
C LEU A 81 8.45 10.54 0.04
N THR A 82 8.37 10.86 -1.25
CA THR A 82 9.38 11.67 -1.93
C THR A 82 9.21 13.14 -1.57
N ALA A 83 10.26 13.94 -1.78
CA ALA A 83 10.20 15.40 -1.59
C ALA A 83 9.11 16.08 -2.47
N LEU A 84 8.75 15.46 -3.60
CA LEU A 84 7.65 15.93 -4.45
C LEU A 84 6.32 15.90 -3.72
N ALA A 85 6.06 14.88 -2.91
CA ALA A 85 4.83 14.76 -2.14
C ALA A 85 4.68 15.98 -1.21
N SER A 86 5.65 16.21 -0.33
CA SER A 86 5.62 17.31 0.64
C SER A 86 5.73 18.70 0.02
N GLY A 87 6.37 18.84 -1.14
CA GLY A 87 6.56 20.12 -1.82
C GLY A 87 5.40 20.51 -2.74
N LYS A 88 5.06 19.65 -3.70
CA LYS A 88 4.10 19.95 -4.77
C LYS A 88 2.69 19.45 -4.48
N TYR A 89 2.56 18.31 -3.80
CA TYR A 89 1.28 17.64 -3.55
C TYR A 89 0.76 17.83 -2.12
N LYS A 90 1.28 18.83 -1.39
CA LYS A 90 0.82 19.22 -0.05
C LYS A 90 -0.65 19.66 -0.08
N ASN A 91 -1.42 19.23 0.92
CA ASN A 91 -2.87 19.41 1.04
C ASN A 91 -3.70 18.80 -0.10
N GLN A 92 -3.12 17.88 -0.89
CA GLN A 92 -3.84 17.18 -1.94
C GLN A 92 -4.30 15.80 -1.49
N ARG A 93 -5.30 15.27 -2.19
CA ARG A 93 -5.70 13.87 -2.04
C ARG A 93 -4.73 13.01 -2.85
N VAL A 94 -4.30 11.93 -2.23
CA VAL A 94 -3.44 10.92 -2.83
C VAL A 94 -4.10 9.57 -2.62
N LYS A 95 -3.71 8.57 -3.40
CA LYS A 95 -4.24 7.23 -3.32
C LYS A 95 -3.11 6.21 -3.20
N LEU A 96 -3.21 5.35 -2.20
CA LEU A 96 -2.42 4.14 -2.12
C LEU A 96 -3.09 3.09 -3.00
N VAL A 97 -2.40 2.72 -4.07
CA VAL A 97 -2.88 1.73 -5.03
C VAL A 97 -2.18 0.42 -4.72
N LEU A 98 -2.96 -0.63 -4.44
CA LEU A 98 -2.50 -2.00 -4.38
C LEU A 98 -2.74 -2.59 -5.76
N GLU A 99 -1.69 -3.13 -6.36
CA GLU A 99 -1.72 -3.79 -7.65
C GLU A 99 -1.30 -5.25 -7.49
N GLU A 100 -1.87 -6.13 -8.28
CA GLU A 100 -1.45 -7.53 -8.39
C GLU A 100 -0.90 -7.80 -9.80
N PRO A 101 0.08 -8.73 -9.93
CA PRO A 101 0.60 -9.09 -11.24
C PRO A 101 -0.48 -9.82 -12.05
N MET A 102 -0.59 -9.50 -13.34
CA MET A 102 -1.49 -10.22 -14.23
C MET A 102 -0.88 -11.57 -14.62
N GLU A 103 -1.60 -12.68 -14.40
CA GLU A 103 -1.12 -14.04 -14.72
C GLU A 103 -0.66 -14.23 -16.19
N ARG A 104 -1.17 -13.40 -17.11
CA ARG A 104 -0.86 -13.46 -18.55
C ARG A 104 -0.13 -12.24 -19.08
N SER A 105 0.47 -11.41 -18.21
CA SER A 105 1.21 -10.23 -18.65
C SER A 105 2.21 -9.72 -17.61
N ASN A 106 3.31 -9.11 -18.05
CA ASN A 106 4.19 -8.32 -17.17
C ASN A 106 3.57 -6.98 -16.71
N LYS A 107 2.23 -6.89 -16.74
CA LYS A 107 1.46 -5.74 -16.31
C LYS A 107 0.91 -5.99 -14.92
N TRP A 108 0.79 -4.90 -14.18
CA TRP A 108 0.15 -4.86 -12.88
C TRP A 108 -1.27 -4.35 -13.09
N LYS A 109 -2.25 -4.96 -12.41
CA LYS A 109 -3.63 -4.48 -12.40
C LYS A 109 -3.96 -3.96 -11.02
N VAL A 110 -4.72 -2.87 -10.96
CA VAL A 110 -5.24 -2.33 -9.71
C VAL A 110 -6.14 -3.37 -9.05
N TYR A 111 -5.78 -3.74 -7.84
CA TYR A 111 -6.52 -4.68 -6.98
C TYR A 111 -7.41 -3.91 -5.99
N LYS A 112 -6.84 -2.97 -5.22
CA LYS A 112 -7.57 -2.10 -4.27
C LYS A 112 -6.94 -0.71 -4.24
N GLU A 113 -7.75 0.31 -3.99
CA GLU A 113 -7.28 1.70 -3.85
C GLU A 113 -7.78 2.30 -2.55
N TYR A 114 -6.89 3.01 -1.85
CA TYR A 114 -7.20 3.66 -0.58
C TYR A 114 -6.78 5.11 -0.63
N TYR A 115 -7.73 6.01 -0.35
CA TYR A 115 -7.48 7.44 -0.39
C TYR A 115 -6.89 7.93 0.93
N TYR A 116 -5.96 8.88 0.82
CA TYR A 116 -5.34 9.61 1.91
C TYR A 116 -5.29 11.10 1.57
N THR A 117 -5.20 11.94 2.60
CA THR A 117 -4.96 13.38 2.46
C THR A 117 -3.53 13.68 2.87
N LEU A 118 -2.74 14.21 1.95
CA LEU A 118 -1.37 14.60 2.23
C LEU A 118 -1.38 15.95 2.96
N ASN A 119 -1.08 15.97 4.26
CA ASN A 119 -1.04 17.18 5.09
C ASN A 119 0.33 17.32 5.76
N ILE A 120 1.39 17.29 4.96
CA ILE A 120 2.75 17.43 5.46
C ILE A 120 3.01 18.91 5.71
N SER A 121 2.88 19.30 6.96
CA SER A 121 3.32 20.61 7.41
C SER A 121 4.81 20.53 7.70
N PHE A 122 5.63 20.79 6.68
CA PHE A 122 6.89 21.47 6.97
C PHE A 122 6.50 22.85 7.49
N THR A 123 6.55 23.02 8.82
CA THR A 123 6.80 24.34 9.38
C THR A 123 8.15 24.75 8.84
N THR A 124 8.15 25.64 7.84
CA THR A 124 9.29 26.51 7.62
C THR A 124 9.38 27.39 8.85
N ASP A 125 9.93 26.83 9.93
CA ASP A 125 10.39 27.56 11.10
C ASP A 125 11.77 28.11 10.73
N PHE A 126 11.76 29.08 9.82
CA PHE A 126 12.90 29.92 9.46
C PHE A 126 12.37 31.29 9.10
N ASP A 127 11.73 31.93 10.08
CA ASP A 127 11.64 33.38 10.16
C ASP A 127 12.06 33.76 11.58
N GLY A 128 13.24 34.37 11.70
CA GLY A 128 13.76 34.94 12.93
C GLY A 128 14.97 34.21 13.51
N PHE A 129 16.18 34.63 13.13
CA PHE A 129 17.16 35.31 14.00
C PHE A 129 18.32 35.86 13.18
#